data_AF-A0A1V5RA02-F1
#
_entry.id   AF-A0A1V5RA02-F1
#
_cell.length_a   1.000
_cell.length_b   1.000
_cell.length_c   1.000
_cell.angle_alpha   90.00
_cell.angle_beta   90.00
_cell.angle_gamma   90.00
#
_symmetry.space_group_name_H-M   'P 1'
#
loop_
_entity.id
_entity.type
_entity.pdbx_description
1 polymer ?
#
loop_
_entity_poly.entity_id
_entity_poly.type
_entity_poly.pdbx_seq_one_letter_code
_entity_poly.pdbx_strand_id
1 'polypeptide(L)'
;MDGYLEGSFELAEFQEKKNKLMAEKKDIEEKLSDFERKGNHWLELTRNWILEANQAKNLILSENFSEMKNFLKTIGSNRRLAAGKLAIDFKNPWHFLAEMPAEARREAPSEATNQLWWSQGESNP
;
A
#
# COMPACT_ATOMS: atom_id res chain seq x y z
N MET A 1 -21.29 15.72 27.01
CA MET A 1 -22.01 16.93 27.45
C MET A 1 -22.39 16.81 28.93
N ASP A 2 -22.29 15.59 29.47
CA ASP A 2 -22.84 15.22 30.77
C ASP A 2 -21.93 15.61 31.95
N GLY A 3 -20.60 15.50 31.84
CA GLY A 3 -19.70 15.78 32.98
C GLY A 3 -19.66 17.22 33.51
N TYR A 4 -20.02 18.24 32.70
CA TYR A 4 -20.15 19.63 33.17
C TYR A 4 -21.50 19.88 33.85
N LEU A 5 -22.58 19.24 33.34
CA LEU A 5 -23.91 19.29 33.95
C LEU A 5 -23.98 18.48 35.25
N GLU A 6 -23.09 17.49 35.40
CA GLU A 6 -22.97 16.60 36.56
C GLU A 6 -22.01 17.13 37.64
N GLY A 7 -21.48 18.36 37.48
CA GLY A 7 -20.66 19.05 38.48
C GLY A 7 -19.22 18.52 38.63
N SER A 8 -18.75 17.69 37.70
CA SER A 8 -17.44 17.02 37.77
C SER A 8 -16.26 17.89 37.27
N PHE A 9 -16.51 19.05 36.67
CA PHE A 9 -15.47 19.95 36.13
C PHE A 9 -15.81 21.42 36.37
N GLU A 10 -14.81 22.23 36.69
CA GLU A 10 -14.96 23.68 36.65
C GLU A 10 -15.06 24.17 35.19
N LEU A 11 -15.80 25.26 34.94
CA LEU A 11 -16.04 25.81 33.60
C LEU A 11 -14.74 26.08 32.82
N ALA A 12 -13.69 26.49 33.52
CA ALA A 12 -12.37 26.75 32.93
C ALA A 12 -11.71 25.47 32.39
N GLU A 13 -11.73 24.38 33.16
CA GLU A 13 -11.17 23.08 32.76
C GLU A 13 -11.92 22.49 31.55
N PHE A 14 -13.25 22.68 31.51
CA PHE A 14 -14.06 22.27 30.37
C PHE A 14 -13.71 23.07 29.10
N GLN A 15 -13.56 24.39 29.22
CA GLN A 15 -13.19 25.25 28.09
C GLN A 15 -11.81 24.91 27.56
N GLU A 16 -10.84 24.63 28.42
CA GLU A 16 -9.50 24.22 28.03
C GLU A 16 -9.51 22.90 27.25
N LYS A 17 -10.17 21.86 27.78
CA LYS A 17 -10.31 20.56 27.09
C LYS A 17 -11.02 20.70 25.76
N LYS A 18 -12.08 21.52 25.69
CA LYS A 18 -12.80 21.78 24.44
C LYS A 18 -11.90 22.46 23.42
N ASN A 19 -11.14 23.47 23.82
CA ASN A 19 -10.23 24.19 22.92
C ASN A 19 -9.13 23.26 22.39
N LYS A 20 -8.57 22.40 23.25
CA LYS A 20 -7.60 21.38 22.85
C LYS A 20 -8.18 20.43 21.80
N LEU A 21 -9.36 19.85 22.04
CA LEU A 21 -10.02 18.95 21.10
C LEU A 21 -10.36 19.65 19.77
N MET A 22 -10.76 20.92 19.82
CA MET A 22 -11.03 21.70 18.60
C MET A 22 -9.77 21.96 17.78
N ALA A 23 -8.63 22.22 18.44
CA ALA A 23 -7.35 22.37 17.77
C ALA A 23 -6.87 21.05 17.14
N GLU A 24 -6.98 19.94 17.86
CA GLU A 24 -6.65 18.60 17.34
C GLU A 24 -7.53 18.22 16.15
N LYS A 25 -8.84 18.48 16.25
CA LYS A 25 -9.77 18.26 15.13
C LYS A 25 -9.35 19.04 13.90
N LYS A 26 -9.01 20.33 14.07
CA LYS A 26 -8.60 21.19 12.96
C LYS A 26 -7.30 20.70 12.31
N ASP A 27 -6.31 20.30 13.11
CA ASP A 27 -5.05 19.73 12.63
C ASP A 27 -5.27 18.45 11.81
N ILE A 28 -6.16 17.57 12.25
CA ILE A 28 -6.53 16.36 11.50
C ILE A 28 -7.24 16.72 10.18
N GLU A 29 -8.16 17.67 10.18
CA GLU A 29 -8.86 18.13 8.98
C GLU A 29 -7.91 18.76 7.96
N GLU A 30 -6.94 19.57 8.41
CA GLU A 30 -5.90 20.15 7.55
C GLU A 30 -4.99 19.06 6.95
N LYS A 31 -4.53 18.10 7.77
CA LYS A 31 -3.73 16.95 7.29
C LYS A 31 -4.48 16.11 6.25
N LEU A 32 -5.78 15.88 6.45
CA LEU A 32 -6.60 15.13 5.50
C LEU A 32 -6.73 15.90 4.18
N SER A 33 -7.00 17.20 4.23
CA SER A 33 -7.10 18.04 3.03
C SER A 33 -5.77 18.11 2.27
N ASP A 34 -4.65 18.20 2.97
CA ASP A 34 -3.31 18.16 2.38
C ASP A 34 -3.02 16.81 1.72
N PHE A 35 -3.42 15.71 2.36
CA PHE A 35 -3.30 14.36 1.81
C PHE A 35 -4.05 14.22 0.48
N GLU A 36 -5.31 14.68 0.43
CA GLU A 36 -6.13 14.67 -0.78
C GLU A 36 -5.54 15.49 -1.93
N ARG A 37 -4.91 16.64 -1.63
CA ARG A 37 -4.37 17.55 -2.66
C ARG A 37 -2.98 17.18 -3.16
N LYS A 38 -2.12 16.61 -2.31
CA LYS A 38 -0.69 16.40 -2.64
C LYS A 38 -0.30 14.93 -2.83
N GLY A 39 -1.09 13.96 -2.35
CA GLY A 39 -0.58 12.63 -2.02
C GLY A 39 -1.26 11.43 -2.64
N ASN A 40 -2.38 11.55 -3.35
CA ASN A 40 -3.16 10.36 -3.74
C ASN A 40 -2.66 9.62 -4.98
N HIS A 41 -1.79 10.24 -5.79
CA HIS A 41 -1.35 9.63 -7.04
C HIS A 41 -0.54 8.34 -6.82
N TRP A 42 0.36 8.31 -5.83
CA TRP A 42 1.15 7.10 -5.56
C TRP A 42 0.29 5.96 -5.02
N LEU A 43 -0.77 6.26 -4.26
CA LEU A 43 -1.71 5.26 -3.75
C LEU A 43 -2.48 4.60 -4.89
N GLU A 44 -3.00 5.40 -5.82
CA GLU A 44 -3.69 4.89 -7.01
C GLU A 44 -2.74 4.07 -7.89
N LEU A 45 -1.52 4.55 -8.12
CA LEU A 45 -0.49 3.81 -8.86
C LEU A 45 -0.18 2.46 -8.19
N THR A 46 -0.04 2.45 -6.85
CA THR A 46 0.24 1.22 -6.09
C THR A 46 -0.95 0.26 -6.13
N ARG A 47 -2.17 0.78 -5.99
CA ARG A 47 -3.40 -0.01 -6.11
C ARG A 47 -3.50 -0.67 -7.48
N ASN A 48 -3.30 0.10 -8.56
CA ASN A 48 -3.36 -0.40 -9.92
C ASN A 48 -2.28 -1.47 -10.16
N TRP A 49 -1.06 -1.23 -9.68
CA TRP A 49 0.01 -2.21 -9.77
C TRP A 49 -0.31 -3.54 -9.08
N ILE A 50 -0.90 -3.51 -7.88
CA ILE A 50 -1.34 -4.72 -7.16
C ILE A 50 -2.42 -5.46 -7.96
N LEU A 51 -3.38 -4.73 -8.55
CA LEU A 51 -4.43 -5.32 -9.37
C LEU A 51 -3.87 -5.99 -10.63
N GLU A 52 -2.94 -5.35 -11.33
CA GLU A 52 -2.26 -5.91 -12.50
C GLU A 52 -1.43 -7.15 -12.13
N ALA A 53 -0.73 -7.13 -10.99
CA ALA A 53 0.01 -8.29 -10.50
C ALA A 53 -0.91 -9.49 -10.23
N ASN A 54 -2.09 -9.24 -9.66
CA ASN A 54 -3.11 -10.27 -9.44
C ASN A 54 -3.71 -10.79 -10.76
N GLN A 55 -3.87 -9.94 -11.77
CA GLN A 55 -4.31 -10.37 -13.10
C GLN A 55 -3.33 -11.37 -13.74
N ALA A 56 -2.02 -11.23 -13.50
CA ALA A 56 -1.04 -12.20 -13.98
C ALA A 56 -1.33 -13.63 -13.51
N LYS A 57 -1.81 -13.81 -12.27
CA LYS A 57 -2.25 -15.12 -11.74
C LYS A 57 -3.44 -15.66 -12.54
N ASN A 58 -4.42 -14.82 -12.85
CA ASN A 58 -5.60 -15.21 -13.63
C ASN A 58 -5.24 -15.58 -15.08
N LEU A 59 -4.27 -14.89 -15.69
CA LEU A 59 -3.77 -15.23 -17.03
C LEU A 59 -3.14 -16.62 -17.08
N ILE A 60 -2.40 -17.01 -16.04
CA ILE A 60 -1.84 -18.36 -15.91
C ILE A 60 -2.96 -19.40 -15.78
N LEU A 61 -3.94 -19.15 -14.91
CA LEU A 61 -5.06 -20.08 -14.68
C LEU A 61 -5.96 -20.29 -15.91
N SER A 62 -6.06 -19.26 -16.75
CA SER A 62 -6.83 -19.32 -18.01
C SER A 62 -6.02 -19.84 -19.20
N GLU A 63 -4.75 -20.18 -19.01
CA GLU A 63 -3.81 -20.64 -20.05
C GLU A 63 -3.76 -19.70 -21.29
N ASN A 64 -3.99 -18.41 -21.09
CA ASN A 64 -4.01 -17.43 -22.17
C ASN A 64 -2.59 -16.97 -22.54
N PHE A 65 -1.88 -17.78 -23.33
CA PHE A 65 -0.50 -17.54 -23.72
C PHE A 65 -0.28 -16.21 -24.48
N SER A 66 -1.29 -15.74 -25.22
CA SER A 66 -1.20 -14.45 -25.94
C SER A 66 -1.15 -13.29 -24.97
N GLU A 67 -2.07 -13.25 -24.01
CA GLU A 67 -2.11 -12.20 -22.99
C GLU A 67 -0.93 -12.30 -22.02
N MET A 68 -0.50 -13.51 -21.65
CA MET A 68 0.73 -13.69 -20.86
C MET A 68 1.95 -13.09 -21.57
N LYS A 69 2.09 -13.32 -22.89
CA LYS A 69 3.17 -12.73 -23.68
C LYS A 69 3.07 -11.20 -23.70
N ASN A 70 1.87 -10.64 -23.83
CA ASN A 70 1.67 -9.19 -23.81
C ASN A 70 1.98 -8.59 -22.44
N PHE A 71 1.56 -9.24 -21.36
CA PHE A 71 1.90 -8.86 -20.00
C PHE A 71 3.43 -8.88 -19.77
N LEU A 72 4.12 -9.94 -20.18
CA LEU A 72 5.59 -10.00 -20.08
C LEU A 72 6.30 -8.92 -20.91
N LYS A 73 5.64 -8.34 -21.94
CA LYS A 73 6.20 -7.21 -22.69
C LYS A 73 6.17 -5.91 -21.90
N THR A 74 5.15 -5.69 -21.08
CA THR A 74 4.94 -4.43 -20.36
C THR A 74 5.80 -4.33 -19.09
N ILE A 75 5.99 -5.45 -18.39
CA ILE A 75 6.63 -5.47 -17.06
C ILE A 75 8.17 -5.50 -17.06
N GLY A 76 8.79 -5.68 -18.23
CA GLY A 76 10.24 -5.87 -18.33
C GLY A 76 10.82 -5.65 -19.72
N SER A 77 12.13 -5.83 -19.83
CA SER A 77 12.92 -5.67 -21.05
C SER A 77 13.98 -6.77 -21.19
N ASN A 78 14.82 -6.69 -22.23
CA ASN A 78 15.97 -7.59 -22.45
C ASN A 78 15.63 -9.09 -22.37
N ARG A 79 14.49 -9.46 -22.94
CA ARG A 79 13.99 -10.84 -22.96
C ARG A 79 14.95 -11.74 -23.75
N ARG A 80 15.53 -12.73 -23.07
CA ARG A 80 16.46 -13.71 -23.66
C ARG A 80 15.97 -15.12 -23.36
N LEU A 81 15.95 -15.97 -24.37
CA LEU A 81 15.61 -17.39 -24.22
C LEU A 81 16.88 -18.21 -24.42
N ALA A 82 17.30 -18.94 -23.40
CA ALA A 82 18.48 -19.81 -23.45
C ALA A 82 18.23 -21.08 -22.63
N ALA A 83 18.60 -22.24 -23.17
CA ALA A 83 18.43 -23.55 -22.50
C ALA A 83 17.00 -23.79 -21.94
N GLY A 84 15.97 -23.37 -22.68
CA GLY A 84 14.57 -23.51 -22.27
C GLY A 84 14.14 -22.58 -21.12
N LYS A 85 15.00 -21.64 -20.69
CA LYS A 85 14.72 -20.65 -19.65
C LYS A 85 14.58 -19.27 -20.26
N LEU A 86 13.53 -18.57 -19.86
CA LEU A 86 13.29 -17.17 -20.21
C LEU A 86 13.91 -16.28 -19.12
N ALA A 87 14.89 -15.47 -19.50
CA ALA A 87 15.44 -14.40 -18.68
C ALA A 87 14.79 -13.07 -19.10
N ILE A 88 14.39 -12.26 -18.11
CA ILE A 88 13.77 -10.95 -18.31
C ILE A 88 14.38 -9.99 -17.29
N ASP A 89 14.73 -8.80 -17.74
CA ASP A 89 15.10 -7.70 -16.84
C ASP A 89 13.82 -6.96 -16.45
N PHE A 90 13.32 -7.23 -15.24
CA PHE A 90 12.11 -6.58 -14.72
C PHE A 90 12.38 -5.11 -14.41
N LYS A 91 11.45 -4.23 -14.78
CA LYS A 91 11.52 -2.80 -14.46
C LYS A 91 10.80 -2.52 -13.15
N ASN A 92 11.10 -1.41 -12.49
CA ASN A 92 10.30 -0.96 -11.35
C ASN A 92 8.84 -0.71 -11.79
N PRO A 93 7.84 -1.07 -10.96
CA PRO A 93 7.96 -1.72 -9.65
C PRO A 93 8.04 -3.27 -9.69
N TRP A 94 7.97 -3.90 -10.86
CA TRP A 94 7.95 -5.37 -11.01
C TRP A 94 9.18 -6.11 -10.51
N HIS A 95 10.34 -5.43 -10.50
CA HIS A 95 11.56 -5.96 -9.91
C HIS A 95 11.36 -6.41 -8.45
N PHE A 96 10.61 -5.64 -7.66
CA PHE A 96 10.30 -5.96 -6.27
C PHE A 96 9.59 -7.30 -6.14
N LEU A 97 8.57 -7.56 -6.98
CA LEU A 97 7.83 -8.84 -6.98
C LEU A 97 8.71 -10.01 -7.45
N ALA A 98 9.60 -9.78 -8.41
CA ALA A 98 10.49 -10.81 -8.93
C ALA A 98 11.48 -11.30 -7.86
N GLU A 99 11.98 -10.38 -7.02
CA GLU A 99 12.93 -10.67 -5.95
C GLU A 99 12.28 -11.14 -4.64
N MET A 100 10.95 -11.01 -4.48
CA MET A 100 10.30 -11.44 -3.24
C MET A 100 10.55 -12.93 -2.95
N PRO A 101 10.91 -13.31 -1.70
CA PRO A 101 11.09 -14.72 -1.34
C PRO A 101 9.78 -15.49 -1.51
N ALA A 102 9.87 -16.79 -1.79
CA ALA A 102 8.69 -17.63 -2.02
C ALA A 102 7.76 -17.68 -0.79
N GLU A 103 8.32 -17.55 0.40
CA GLU A 103 7.63 -17.45 1.69
C GLU A 103 6.69 -16.26 1.75
N ALA A 104 7.12 -15.10 1.23
CA ALA A 104 6.32 -13.88 1.18
C ALA A 104 5.21 -13.91 0.12
N ARG A 105 5.30 -14.84 -0.84
CA ARG A 105 4.30 -15.07 -1.90
C ARG A 105 3.22 -16.07 -1.50
N ARG A 106 3.37 -16.76 -0.36
CA ARG A 106 2.35 -17.70 0.13
C ARG A 106 1.11 -16.93 0.56
N GLU A 107 -0.05 -17.56 0.40
CA GLU A 107 -1.31 -17.03 0.91
C GLU A 107 -1.20 -16.92 2.43
N ALA A 108 -1.15 -15.69 2.94
CA ALA A 108 -1.11 -15.46 4.38
C ALA A 108 -2.42 -15.97 4.98
N PRO A 109 -2.40 -16.67 6.12
CA PRO A 109 -3.60 -16.85 6.93
C PRO A 109 -4.28 -15.48 7.13
N SER A 110 -5.62 -15.44 7.09
CA SER A 110 -6.40 -14.19 7.12
C SER A 110 -6.09 -13.24 8.29
N GLU A 111 -5.35 -13.71 9.29
CA GLU A 111 -4.98 -13.02 10.53
C GLU A 111 -3.46 -12.87 10.73
N ALA A 112 -2.62 -13.38 9.81
CA ALA A 112 -1.17 -13.27 9.95
C ALA A 112 -0.66 -11.94 9.40
N THR A 113 -0.05 -11.12 10.25
CA THR A 113 0.80 -10.01 9.82
C THR A 113 1.99 -10.58 9.05
N ASN A 114 2.10 -10.23 7.76
CA ASN A 114 3.18 -10.71 6.90
C ASN A 114 4.48 -9.98 7.27
N GLN A 115 5.21 -10.52 8.25
CA GLN A 115 6.46 -9.93 8.78
C GLN A 115 7.61 -9.86 7.75
N LEU A 116 7.44 -10.51 6.60
CA LEU A 116 8.40 -10.58 5.50
C LEU A 116 8.14 -9.58 4.37
N TRP A 117 7.00 -8.88 4.39
CA TRP A 117 6.76 -7.78 3.46
C TRP A 117 7.61 -6.57 3.81
N TRP A 118 7.77 -5.66 2.85
CA TRP A 118 8.54 -4.41 2.95
C TRP A 118 8.19 -3.65 4.23
N SER A 119 8.84 -3.98 5.34
CA SER A 119 8.90 -3.14 6.51
C SER A 119 9.77 -1.97 6.09
N GLN A 120 9.15 -0.80 6.09
CA GLN A 120 9.88 0.46 6.02
C GLN A 120 10.86 0.42 7.20
N GLY A 121 12.11 0.02 6.93
CA GLY A 121 13.19 0.29 7.86
C GLY A 121 13.11 1.78 8.12
N GLU A 122 12.90 2.16 9.37
CA GLU A 122 12.85 3.55 9.79
C GLU A 122 14.16 4.21 9.32
N SER A 123 14.10 4.81 8.14
CA SER A 123 15.11 5.75 7.69
C SER A 123 14.70 7.05 8.33
N ASN A 124 15.28 7.34 9.49
CA ASN A 124 15.39 8.69 10.00
C ASN A 124 16.51 8.77 11.05
N PRO A 125 17.29 9.87 11.13
CA PRO A 125 17.78 10.78 10.10
C PRO A 125 19.26 10.55 9.73
#